data_AF-A0A4Q0Z318-F1
#
_entry.id   AF-A0A4Q0Z318-F1
#
_cell.length_a   1.000
_cell.length_b   1.000
_cell.length_c   1.000
_cell.angle_alpha   90.00
_cell.angle_beta   90.00
_cell.angle_gamma   90.00
#
_symmetry.space_group_name_H-M   'P 1'
#
loop_
_entity.id
_entity.type
_entity.pdbx_description
1 polymer ?
#
loop_
_entity_poly.entity_id
_entity_poly.type
_entity_poly.pdbx_seq_one_letter_code
_entity_poly.pdbx_strand_id
1 'polypeptide(L)'
;MLQNFPIEIVSNIVSLLIIILIIVKFINYKKKVAVIDGLYKLEEEKKLSTEDKEFIKKNLNEYQVLHEKQIGFNKLMYPAFILVAGIFFIFFDFAEAMIHINILVVTFIYLYIKKIHYKNYIELLKGIKI
;
A
#
# COMPACT_ATOMS: atom_id res chain seq x y z
N MET A 1 -0.58 -39.74 -1.50
CA MET A 1 -1.87 -39.04 -1.28
C MET A 1 -1.66 -37.53 -1.05
N LEU A 2 -0.93 -36.85 -1.95
CA LEU A 2 -0.94 -35.39 -2.08
C LEU A 2 -1.45 -35.05 -3.49
N GLN A 3 -2.56 -35.70 -3.86
CA GLN A 3 -3.17 -35.60 -5.17
C GLN A 3 -4.14 -34.42 -5.09
N ASN A 4 -3.82 -33.36 -5.84
CA ASN A 4 -4.69 -32.24 -6.19
C ASN A 4 -5.20 -31.40 -5.01
N PHE A 5 -4.33 -30.64 -4.35
CA PHE A 5 -4.82 -29.43 -3.68
C PHE A 5 -5.25 -28.45 -4.78
N PRO A 6 -6.54 -28.05 -4.88
CA PRO A 6 -6.99 -27.20 -5.96
C PRO A 6 -6.24 -25.87 -5.89
N ILE A 7 -5.47 -25.55 -6.93
CA ILE A 7 -4.64 -24.34 -6.97
C ILE A 7 -5.49 -23.07 -6.87
N GLU A 8 -6.75 -23.16 -7.31
CA GLU A 8 -7.80 -22.17 -7.09
C GLU A 8 -8.03 -21.82 -5.62
N ILE A 9 -8.03 -22.81 -4.71
CA ILE A 9 -8.21 -22.59 -3.27
C ILE A 9 -7.05 -21.78 -2.72
N VAL A 10 -5.81 -22.12 -3.13
CA VAL A 10 -4.61 -21.37 -2.71
C VAL A 10 -4.69 -19.93 -3.21
N SER A 11 -5.06 -19.74 -4.48
CA SER A 11 -5.26 -18.43 -5.11
C SER A 11 -6.26 -17.55 -4.36
N ASN A 12 -7.40 -18.14 -3.97
CA ASN A 12 -8.46 -17.45 -3.25
C ASN A 12 -8.04 -17.10 -1.81
N ILE A 13 -7.36 -18.01 -1.11
CA ILE A 13 -6.84 -17.74 0.24
C ILE A 13 -5.82 -16.60 0.20
N VAL A 14 -4.88 -16.63 -0.75
CA VAL A 14 -3.88 -15.55 -0.92
C VAL A 14 -4.57 -14.22 -1.21
N SER A 15 -5.57 -14.21 -2.09
CA SER A 15 -6.35 -13.01 -2.40
C SER A 15 -7.06 -12.45 -1.17
N LEU A 16 -7.68 -13.32 -0.37
CA LEU A 16 -8.36 -12.94 0.87
C LEU A 16 -7.38 -12.34 1.89
N LEU A 17 -6.19 -12.94 2.04
CA LEU A 17 -5.15 -12.40 2.90
C LEU A 17 -4.71 -11.00 2.46
N ILE A 18 -4.57 -10.76 1.14
CA ILE A 18 -4.23 -9.44 0.61
C ILE A 18 -5.35 -8.43 0.92
N ILE A 19 -6.62 -8.83 0.82
CA ILE A 19 -7.75 -7.96 1.21
C ILE A 19 -7.68 -7.59 2.69
N ILE A 20 -7.39 -8.55 3.58
CA ILE A 20 -7.19 -8.28 5.02
C ILE A 20 -6.04 -7.29 5.21
N LEU A 21 -4.92 -7.46 4.50
CA LEU A 21 -3.80 -6.53 4.55
C LEU A 21 -4.18 -5.13 4.07
N ILE A 22 -5.04 -5.00 3.05
CA ILE A 22 -5.57 -3.70 2.59
C ILE A 22 -6.39 -3.04 3.71
N ILE A 23 -7.28 -3.79 4.36
CA ILE A 23 -8.12 -3.26 5.46
C ILE A 23 -7.25 -2.78 6.62
N VAL A 24 -6.28 -3.59 7.05
CA VAL A 24 -5.33 -3.21 8.11
C VAL A 24 -4.54 -1.96 7.71
N LYS A 25 -4.11 -1.88 6.44
CA LYS A 25 -3.40 -0.70 5.91
C LYS A 25 -4.27 0.56 6.00
N PHE A 26 -5.55 0.44 5.67
CA PHE A 26 -6.51 1.53 5.71
C PHE A 26 -6.78 2.01 7.14
N ILE A 27 -6.94 1.09 8.09
CA ILE A 27 -7.11 1.44 9.51
C ILE A 27 -5.87 2.17 10.03
N ASN A 28 -4.68 1.65 9.74
CA ASN A 28 -3.41 2.30 10.13
C ASN A 28 -3.24 3.67 9.47
N TYR A 29 -3.73 3.83 8.25
CA TYR A 29 -3.76 5.12 7.57
C TYR A 29 -4.61 6.14 8.32
N LYS A 30 -5.84 5.77 8.67
CA LYS A 30 -6.71 6.67 9.44
C LYS A 30 -6.10 7.10 10.76
N LYS A 31 -5.46 6.17 11.49
CA LYS A 31 -4.77 6.49 12.75
C LYS A 31 -3.65 7.52 12.55
N LYS A 32 -2.83 7.35 11.51
CA LYS A 32 -1.74 8.28 11.20
C LYS A 32 -2.26 9.65 10.76
N VAL A 33 -3.30 9.69 9.92
CA VAL A 33 -3.95 10.95 9.53
C VAL A 33 -4.50 11.67 10.76
N ALA A 34 -5.17 10.98 11.68
CA ALA A 34 -5.68 11.59 12.91
C ALA A 34 -4.59 12.22 13.78
N VAL A 35 -3.38 11.63 13.83
CA VAL A 35 -2.23 12.25 14.50
C VAL A 35 -1.81 13.53 13.80
N ILE A 36 -1.74 13.53 12.46
CA ILE A 36 -1.40 14.71 11.66
C ILE A 36 -2.47 15.81 11.81
N ASP A 37 -3.75 15.44 11.84
CA ASP A 37 -4.86 16.37 12.10
C ASP A 37 -4.73 17.01 13.50
N GLY A 38 -4.25 16.25 14.49
CA GLY A 38 -3.91 16.78 15.81
C GLY A 38 -2.80 17.84 15.76
N LEU A 39 -1.78 17.62 14.94
CA LEU A 39 -0.69 18.59 14.73
C LEU A 39 -1.18 19.86 14.03
N TYR A 40 -2.12 19.74 13.08
CA TYR A 40 -2.77 20.89 12.47
C TYR A 40 -3.50 21.78 13.49
N LYS A 41 -4.25 21.17 14.41
CA LYS A 41 -4.92 21.93 15.48
C LYS A 41 -3.92 22.68 16.37
N LEU A 42 -2.79 22.04 16.69
CA LEU A 42 -1.72 22.69 17.46
C LEU A 42 -1.06 23.83 16.68
N GLU A 43 -0.93 23.73 15.37
CA GLU A 43 -0.44 24.80 14.51
C GLU A 43 -1.39 26.00 14.49
N GLU A 44 -2.69 25.75 14.29
CA GLU A 44 -3.74 26.78 14.30
C GLU A 44 -3.78 27.53 15.64
N GLU A 45 -3.57 26.82 16.75
CA GLU A 45 -3.50 27.40 18.09
C GLU A 45 -2.12 28.00 18.45
N LYS A 46 -1.13 27.91 17.55
CA LYS A 46 0.28 28.32 17.77
C LYS A 46 0.95 27.64 18.97
N LYS A 47 0.60 26.38 19.22
CA LYS A 47 1.07 25.55 20.35
C LYS A 47 2.00 24.41 19.93
N LEU A 48 2.51 24.41 18.69
CA LEU A 48 3.50 23.43 18.27
C LEU A 48 4.77 23.51 19.13
N SER A 49 5.06 22.42 19.84
CA SER A 49 6.30 22.28 20.60
C SER A 49 7.51 22.06 19.69
N THR A 50 8.72 22.12 20.24
CA THR A 50 9.94 21.80 19.50
C THR A 50 9.92 20.32 19.06
N GLU A 51 9.47 19.44 19.95
CA GLU A 51 9.33 18.01 19.72
C GLU A 51 8.35 17.72 18.56
N ASP A 52 7.23 18.45 18.48
CA ASP A 52 6.27 18.33 17.37
C ASP A 52 6.90 18.75 16.04
N LYS A 53 7.66 19.85 16.03
CA LYS A 53 8.34 20.32 14.81
C LYS A 53 9.41 19.34 14.34
N GLU A 54 10.15 18.74 15.26
CA GLU A 54 11.11 17.67 14.96
C GLU A 54 10.41 16.41 14.45
N PHE A 55 9.30 16.03 15.08
CA PHE A 55 8.47 14.91 14.63
C PHE A 55 7.98 15.12 13.20
N ILE A 56 7.46 16.31 12.87
CA ILE A 56 7.01 16.67 11.51
C ILE A 56 8.15 16.54 10.51
N LYS A 57 9.31 17.16 10.78
CA LYS A 57 10.48 17.10 9.88
C LYS A 57 10.97 15.68 9.65
N LYS A 58 11.10 14.89 10.72
CA LYS A 58 11.57 13.50 10.65
C LYS A 58 10.61 12.64 9.83
N ASN A 59 9.31 12.69 10.14
CA ASN A 59 8.31 11.89 9.44
C ASN A 59 8.17 12.32 7.97
N LEU A 60 8.26 13.61 7.68
CA LEU A 60 8.22 14.12 6.31
C LEU A 60 9.35 13.49 5.47
N ASN A 61 10.58 13.52 5.97
CA ASN A 61 11.72 12.90 5.29
C ASN A 61 11.54 11.38 5.15
N GLU A 62 11.09 10.70 6.21
CA GLU A 62 10.85 9.26 6.18
C GLU A 62 9.80 8.87 5.12
N TYR A 63 8.66 9.58 5.07
CA TYR A 63 7.62 9.28 4.10
C TYR A 63 8.04 9.61 2.68
N GLN A 64 8.86 10.65 2.44
CA GLN A 64 9.45 10.92 1.13
C GLN A 64 10.31 9.75 0.65
N VAL A 65 11.21 9.25 1.51
CA VAL A 65 12.05 8.09 1.18
C VAL A 65 11.19 6.85 0.91
N LEU A 66 10.17 6.59 1.72
CA LEU A 66 9.26 5.45 1.52
C LEU A 66 8.44 5.57 0.24
N HIS A 67 7.99 6.78 -0.12
CA HIS A 67 7.25 7.05 -1.34
C HIS A 67 8.11 6.77 -2.59
N GLU A 68 9.35 7.27 -2.63
CA GLU A 68 10.26 7.04 -3.75
C GLU A 68 10.63 5.55 -3.87
N LYS A 69 10.91 4.88 -2.76
CA LYS A 69 11.11 3.42 -2.74
C LYS A 69 9.90 2.68 -3.30
N GLN A 70 8.69 3.10 -2.94
CA GLN A 70 7.46 2.47 -3.44
C GLN A 70 7.24 2.74 -4.94
N ILE A 71 7.58 3.93 -5.44
CA ILE A 71 7.54 4.22 -6.88
C ILE A 71 8.50 3.30 -7.62
N GLY A 72 9.75 3.18 -7.16
CA GLY A 72 10.73 2.27 -7.75
C GLY A 72 10.25 0.82 -7.75
N PHE A 73 9.71 0.37 -6.61
CA PHE A 73 9.15 -0.98 -6.50
C PHE A 73 7.96 -1.19 -7.44
N ASN A 74 7.04 -0.23 -7.56
CA ASN A 74 5.90 -0.36 -8.47
C ASN A 74 6.33 -0.45 -9.95
N LYS A 75 7.40 0.26 -10.34
CA LYS A 75 7.97 0.17 -11.69
C LYS A 75 8.54 -1.23 -11.97
N LEU A 76 9.14 -1.87 -10.97
CA LEU A 76 9.63 -3.25 -11.08
C LEU A 76 8.49 -4.27 -11.10
N MET A 77 7.44 -4.04 -10.31
CA MET A 77 6.31 -4.97 -10.21
C MET A 77 5.45 -5.01 -11.47
N TYR A 78 5.39 -3.93 -12.25
CA TYR A 78 4.62 -3.90 -13.50
C TYR A 78 5.03 -5.00 -14.49
N PRO A 79 6.31 -5.10 -14.91
CA PRO A 79 6.75 -6.20 -15.78
C PRO A 79 6.64 -7.55 -15.08
N ALA A 80 6.83 -7.63 -13.76
CA ALA A 80 6.63 -8.87 -13.02
C ALA A 80 5.18 -9.37 -13.09
N PHE A 81 4.19 -8.48 -12.96
CA PHE A 81 2.77 -8.85 -13.11
C PHE A 81 2.45 -9.32 -14.52
N ILE A 82 3.01 -8.68 -15.55
CA ILE A 82 2.83 -9.12 -16.94
C ILE A 82 3.43 -10.53 -17.13
N LEU A 83 4.62 -10.78 -16.60
CA LEU A 83 5.26 -12.09 -16.67
C LEU A 83 4.42 -13.18 -15.98
N VAL A 84 3.93 -12.91 -14.77
CA VAL A 84 3.09 -13.87 -14.03
C VAL A 84 1.75 -14.10 -14.73
N ALA A 85 1.13 -13.06 -15.27
CA ALA A 85 -0.08 -13.21 -16.07
C ALA A 85 0.17 -14.08 -17.31
N GLY A 86 1.28 -13.86 -18.01
CA GLY A 86 1.69 -14.68 -19.16
C GLY A 86 1.89 -16.15 -18.78
N ILE A 87 2.51 -16.42 -17.62
CA ILE A 87 2.61 -17.79 -17.08
C ILE A 87 1.21 -18.38 -16.89
N PHE A 88 0.28 -17.66 -16.27
CA PHE A 88 -1.08 -18.19 -16.09
C PHE A 88 -1.76 -18.55 -17.43
N PHE A 89 -1.66 -17.70 -18.44
CA PHE A 89 -2.26 -17.99 -19.76
C PHE A 89 -1.56 -19.10 -20.55
N ILE A 90 -0.33 -19.49 -20.20
CA ILE A 90 0.37 -20.63 -20.82
C ILE A 90 -0.05 -21.95 -20.19
N PHE A 91 -0.25 -21.97 -18.87
CA PHE A 91 -0.47 -23.20 -18.11
C PHE A 91 -1.93 -23.52 -17.82
N PHE A 92 -2.82 -22.53 -17.90
CA PHE A 92 -4.24 -22.68 -17.60
C PHE A 92 -5.11 -22.29 -18.80
N ASP A 93 -6.33 -22.83 -18.85
CA ASP A 93 -7.31 -22.34 -19.81
C ASP A 93 -7.72 -20.90 -19.48
N PHE A 94 -8.41 -20.24 -20.40
CA PHE A 94 -8.78 -18.83 -20.21
C PHE A 94 -9.63 -18.62 -18.95
N ALA A 95 -10.54 -19.54 -18.62
CA ALA A 95 -11.43 -19.38 -17.48
C ALA A 95 -10.68 -19.51 -16.15
N GLU A 96 -9.83 -20.53 -16.02
CA GLU A 96 -9.02 -20.78 -14.83
C GLU A 96 -7.92 -19.72 -14.67
N ALA A 97 -7.28 -19.28 -15.76
CA ALA A 97 -6.32 -18.19 -15.72
C ALA A 97 -6.94 -16.91 -15.13
N MET A 98 -8.18 -16.57 -15.52
CA MET A 98 -8.89 -15.40 -14.98
C MET A 98 -9.15 -15.47 -13.47
N ILE A 99 -9.32 -16.67 -12.90
CA ILE A 99 -9.42 -16.86 -11.44
C ILE A 99 -8.10 -16.44 -10.76
N HIS A 100 -6.96 -16.84 -11.34
CA HIS A 100 -5.63 -16.54 -10.81
C HIS A 100 -5.22 -15.07 -11.01
N ILE A 101 -5.71 -14.42 -12.06
CA ILE A 101 -5.50 -12.98 -12.30
C ILE A 101 -5.98 -12.14 -11.11
N ASN A 102 -7.00 -12.58 -10.35
CA ASN A 102 -7.47 -11.85 -9.17
C ASN A 102 -6.34 -11.56 -8.17
N ILE A 103 -5.41 -12.50 -7.95
CA ILE A 103 -4.25 -12.26 -7.06
C ILE A 103 -3.43 -11.07 -7.56
N LEU A 104 -3.19 -10.99 -8.86
CA LEU A 104 -2.43 -9.90 -9.46
C LEU A 104 -3.15 -8.57 -9.28
N VAL A 105 -4.46 -8.54 -9.52
CA VAL A 105 -5.29 -7.34 -9.38
C VAL A 105 -5.28 -6.86 -7.92
N VAL A 106 -5.55 -7.72 -6.95
CA VAL A 106 -5.59 -7.30 -5.54
C VAL A 106 -4.20 -6.91 -5.03
N THR A 107 -3.14 -7.57 -5.48
CA THR A 107 -1.76 -7.18 -5.17
C THR A 107 -1.44 -5.81 -5.75
N PHE A 108 -1.82 -5.57 -7.02
CA PHE A 108 -1.65 -4.28 -7.68
C PHE A 108 -2.35 -3.16 -6.92
N ILE A 109 -3.61 -3.38 -6.52
CA ILE A 109 -4.39 -2.43 -5.70
C ILE A 109 -3.68 -2.15 -4.39
N TYR A 110 -3.19 -3.19 -3.68
CA TYR A 110 -2.46 -3.02 -2.43
C TYR A 110 -1.22 -2.12 -2.59
N LEU A 111 -0.42 -2.35 -3.63
CA LEU A 111 0.77 -1.53 -3.92
C LEU A 111 0.41 -0.08 -4.27
N TYR A 112 -0.70 0.11 -5.00
CA TYR A 112 -1.19 1.43 -5.36
C TYR A 112 -1.68 2.22 -4.14
N ILE A 113 -2.45 1.58 -3.25
CA ILE A 113 -2.91 2.15 -1.98
C ILE A 113 -1.71 2.59 -1.13
N LYS A 114 -0.67 1.75 -1.02
CA LYS A 114 0.54 2.08 -0.26
C LYS A 114 1.24 3.32 -0.80
N LYS A 115 1.35 3.46 -2.13
CA LYS A 115 1.89 4.66 -2.77
C LYS A 115 1.06 5.91 -2.43
N ILE A 116 -0.27 5.82 -2.57
CA ILE A 116 -1.18 6.93 -2.27
C ILE A 116 -1.05 7.37 -0.81
N HIS A 117 -1.06 6.43 0.13
CA HIS A 117 -0.95 6.75 1.55
C HIS A 117 0.32 7.55 1.87
N TYR A 118 1.48 7.15 1.32
CA TYR A 118 2.72 7.90 1.53
C TYR A 118 2.66 9.30 0.91
N LYS A 119 2.14 9.41 -0.32
CA LYS A 119 1.94 10.71 -0.97
C LYS A 119 1.07 11.63 -0.11
N ASN A 120 -0.05 11.13 0.39
CA ASN A 120 -0.98 11.89 1.21
C ASN A 120 -0.32 12.33 2.54
N TYR A 121 0.43 11.46 3.22
CA TYR A 121 1.13 11.89 4.44
C TYR A 121 2.14 13.00 4.18
N ILE A 122 2.86 12.93 3.06
CA ILE A 122 3.81 13.99 2.66
C ILE A 122 3.06 15.30 2.43
N GLU A 123 1.96 15.27 1.69
CA GLU A 123 1.16 16.46 1.39
C GLU A 123 0.58 17.09 2.66
N LEU A 124 0.03 16.26 3.56
CA LEU A 124 -0.51 16.72 4.85
C LEU A 124 0.61 17.33 5.72
N LEU A 125 1.75 16.66 5.87
CA LEU A 125 2.85 17.18 6.70
C LEU A 125 3.48 18.44 6.11
N LYS A 126 3.59 18.56 4.78
CA LYS A 126 4.09 19.78 4.11
C LYS A 126 3.17 20.97 4.32
N GLY A 127 1.87 20.74 4.50
CA GLY A 127 0.90 21.79 4.71
C GLY A 127 0.91 22.38 6.12
N ILE A 128 1.60 21.76 7.09
CA ILE A 128 1.76 22.32 8.45
C ILE A 128 2.89 23.34 8.44
N LYS A 129 2.59 24.57 8.85
CA LYS A 129 3.57 25.66 8.94
C LYS A 129 4.32 25.56 10.26
N ILE A 130 5.56 25.09 10.20
CA ILE A 130 6.47 24.88 11.34
C ILE A 130 7.43 26.05 11.55
#